data_AF-A0A382Y1T8-F1
#
_entry.id   AF-A0A382Y1T8-F1
#
_cell.length_a   1.000
_cell.length_b   1.000
_cell.length_c   1.000
_cell.angle_alpha   90.00
_cell.angle_beta   90.00
_cell.angle_gamma   90.00
#
_symmetry.space_group_name_H-M   'P 1'
#
loop_
_entity.id
_entity.type
_entity.pdbx_description
1 polymer ?
#
loop_
_entity_poly.entity_id
_entity_poly.type
_entity_poly.pdbx_seq_one_letter_code
_entity_poly.pdbx_strand_id
1 'polypeptide(L)'
;MSTDAPSKPKRVNLRRPDIMEEVKAQVLSHYRSDLVDRLRTTGEVTWVSPPGNQTERLTIKLAKEFGFCYGVERCIDLAYAALKVFPDKPLYILGEIIHNPEVNDQIRDMGIRFLSGPNKVADIDDLDENDIVIIPAFGTEVAILEKLKNKGCQFVDTTCGDVMSVWKRVRGYAKEEVTSIIHGKADHEETRATLSQATA
;
A
#
# COMPACT_ATOMS: atom_id res chain seq x y z
N MET A 1 -16.44 33.48 -24.40
CA MET A 1 -16.65 32.66 -23.19
C MET A 1 -15.27 32.29 -22.67
N SER A 2 -14.88 32.84 -21.53
CA SER A 2 -13.56 32.60 -20.93
C SER A 2 -13.54 31.18 -20.38
N THR A 3 -12.79 30.28 -21.01
CA THR A 3 -12.51 28.97 -20.45
C THR A 3 -11.43 29.15 -19.40
N ASP A 4 -11.84 29.30 -18.14
CA ASP A 4 -10.89 29.25 -17.03
C ASP A 4 -10.21 27.88 -17.06
N ALA A 5 -8.88 27.89 -17.10
CA ALA A 5 -8.10 26.67 -17.01
C ALA A 5 -8.41 25.98 -15.66
N PRO A 6 -8.58 24.65 -15.63
CA PRO A 6 -8.89 23.95 -14.39
C PRO A 6 -7.79 24.24 -13.35
N SER A 7 -8.20 24.73 -12.18
CA SER A 7 -7.27 25.07 -11.10
C SER A 7 -6.46 23.83 -10.71
N LYS A 8 -5.14 23.96 -10.60
CA LYS A 8 -4.28 22.83 -10.20
C LYS A 8 -4.76 22.26 -8.86
N PRO A 9 -4.93 20.93 -8.72
CA PRO A 9 -5.38 20.35 -7.48
C PRO A 9 -4.43 20.70 -6.34
N LYS A 10 -5.00 21.13 -5.20
CA LYS A 10 -4.25 21.53 -4.02
C LYS A 10 -3.50 20.30 -3.48
N ARG A 11 -2.16 20.38 -3.39
CA ARG A 11 -1.36 19.33 -2.75
C ARG A 11 -1.69 19.30 -1.25
N VAL A 12 -2.23 18.19 -0.77
CA VAL A 12 -2.51 17.97 0.65
C VAL A 12 -1.36 17.18 1.25
N ASN A 13 -0.85 17.64 2.40
CA ASN A 13 0.15 16.89 3.16
C ASN A 13 -0.56 15.87 4.06
N LEU A 14 -0.48 14.58 3.72
CA LEU A 14 -1.08 13.53 4.54
C LEU A 14 -0.29 13.25 5.82
N ARG A 15 1.00 13.61 5.88
CA ARG A 15 1.90 13.24 6.99
C ARG A 15 2.06 14.36 8.00
N ARG A 16 0.98 15.07 8.33
CA ARG A 16 1.01 16.08 9.39
C ARG A 16 1.29 15.39 10.73
N PRO A 17 2.14 15.95 11.62
CA PRO A 17 2.56 15.27 12.85
C PRO A 17 1.41 14.81 13.74
N ASP A 18 0.38 15.63 13.90
CA ASP A 18 -0.86 15.34 14.64
C ASP A 18 -1.59 14.11 14.08
N ILE A 19 -1.79 14.06 12.76
CA ILE A 19 -2.42 12.92 12.08
C ILE A 19 -1.57 11.65 12.25
N MET A 20 -0.26 11.76 12.06
CA MET A 20 0.64 10.60 12.12
C MET A 20 0.75 10.00 13.51
N GLU A 21 0.59 10.79 14.57
CA GLU A 21 0.55 10.27 15.95
C GLU A 21 -0.67 9.37 16.15
N GLU A 22 -1.85 9.82 15.72
CA GLU A 22 -3.07 9.02 15.79
C GLU A 22 -3.01 7.78 14.89
N VAL A 23 -2.48 7.92 13.67
CA VAL A 23 -2.28 6.80 12.73
C VAL A 23 -1.41 5.72 13.36
N LYS A 24 -0.26 6.10 13.93
CA LYS A 24 0.63 5.15 14.59
C LYS A 24 -0.03 4.42 15.74
N ALA A 25 -0.81 5.13 16.57
CA ALA A 25 -1.55 4.50 17.66
C ALA A 25 -2.56 3.46 17.13
N GLN A 26 -3.28 3.79 16.06
CA GLN A 26 -4.26 2.87 15.44
C GLN A 26 -3.60 1.66 14.78
N VAL A 27 -2.53 1.88 13.99
CA VAL A 27 -1.75 0.81 13.34
C VAL A 27 -1.16 -0.13 14.38
N LEU A 28 -0.61 0.40 15.48
CA LEU A 28 -0.11 -0.42 16.58
C LEU A 28 -1.22 -1.28 17.21
N SER A 29 -2.43 -0.73 17.38
CA SER A 29 -3.54 -1.51 17.94
C SER A 29 -3.97 -2.70 17.07
N HIS A 30 -3.78 -2.60 15.74
CA HIS A 30 -4.18 -3.65 14.81
C HIS A 30 -3.10 -4.71 14.57
N TYR A 31 -1.82 -4.35 14.60
CA TYR A 31 -0.74 -5.26 14.15
C TYR A 31 0.26 -5.64 15.24
N ARG A 32 0.13 -5.11 16.46
CA ARG A 32 1.01 -5.47 17.58
C ARG A 32 0.62 -6.83 18.18
N SER A 33 1.62 -7.63 18.51
CA SER A 33 1.44 -8.91 19.19
C SER A 33 2.39 -9.06 20.37
N ASP A 34 1.84 -9.22 21.57
CA ASP A 34 2.62 -9.43 22.80
C ASP A 34 3.46 -10.73 22.76
N LEU A 35 3.01 -11.74 22.02
CA LEU A 35 3.79 -12.96 21.81
C LEU A 35 5.04 -12.67 20.97
N VAL A 36 4.88 -11.91 19.90
CA VAL A 36 5.98 -11.50 19.01
C VAL A 36 6.95 -10.58 19.75
N ASP A 37 6.45 -9.62 20.54
CA ASP A 37 7.28 -8.73 21.36
C ASP A 37 8.13 -9.52 22.36
N ARG A 38 7.54 -10.54 23.01
CA ARG A 38 8.29 -11.45 23.90
C ARG A 38 9.34 -12.24 23.14
N LEU A 39 8.99 -12.87 22.01
CA LEU A 39 9.93 -13.62 21.17
C LEU A 39 11.10 -12.76 20.68
N ARG A 40 10.86 -11.49 20.34
CA ARG A 40 11.94 -10.54 19.97
C ARG A 40 12.91 -10.26 21.11
N THR A 41 12.42 -10.25 22.35
CA THR A 41 13.24 -9.98 23.53
C THR A 41 14.02 -11.22 23.98
N THR A 42 13.43 -12.42 23.89
CA THR A 42 14.03 -13.66 24.40
C THR A 42 14.78 -14.48 23.34
N GLY A 43 14.55 -14.21 22.05
CA GLY A 43 15.14 -14.95 20.91
C GLY A 43 14.47 -16.30 20.60
N GLU A 44 13.90 -16.95 21.61
CA GLU A 44 13.08 -18.16 21.48
C GLU A 44 12.07 -18.27 22.62
N VAL A 45 11.01 -19.05 22.41
CA VAL A 45 10.08 -19.48 23.47
C VAL A 45 10.04 -21.00 23.46
N THR A 46 10.30 -21.61 24.61
CA THR A 46 10.21 -23.07 24.79
C THR A 46 9.02 -23.41 25.66
N TRP A 47 8.11 -24.23 25.15
CA TRP A 47 6.99 -24.78 25.89
C TRP A 47 7.33 -26.17 26.40
N VAL A 48 7.00 -26.43 27.67
CA VAL A 48 7.21 -27.72 28.34
C VAL A 48 5.85 -28.25 28.79
N SER A 49 5.52 -29.47 28.40
CA SER A 49 4.25 -30.12 28.78
C SER A 49 4.05 -30.18 30.30
N PRO A 50 2.79 -30.09 30.80
CA PRO A 50 2.48 -30.23 32.22
C PRO A 50 2.97 -31.57 32.81
N PRO A 51 3.15 -31.65 34.14
CA PRO A 51 3.64 -32.86 34.78
C PRO A 51 2.63 -34.01 34.59
N GLY A 52 3.03 -35.01 33.80
CA GLY A 52 2.20 -36.15 33.41
C GLY A 52 2.55 -36.71 32.03
N ASN A 53 3.17 -35.90 31.16
CA ASN A 53 3.64 -36.31 29.82
C ASN A 53 5.06 -35.75 29.55
N GLN A 54 6.01 -36.10 30.44
CA GLN A 54 7.35 -35.49 30.56
C GLN A 54 8.35 -35.91 29.44
N THR A 55 8.06 -35.65 28.17
CA THR A 55 9.08 -35.94 27.13
C THR A 55 9.09 -35.00 25.94
N GLU A 56 8.10 -34.12 25.77
CA GLU A 56 8.04 -33.24 24.61
C GLU A 56 8.35 -31.79 24.98
N ARG A 57 9.44 -31.28 24.40
CA ARG A 57 9.83 -29.87 24.44
C ARG A 57 9.61 -29.28 23.05
N LEU A 58 8.75 -28.27 22.95
CA LEU A 58 8.54 -27.52 21.72
C LEU A 58 9.27 -26.18 21.83
N THR A 59 10.23 -25.94 20.95
CA THR A 59 10.92 -24.65 20.84
C THR A 59 10.45 -23.91 19.61
N ILE A 60 9.96 -22.69 19.80
CA ILE A 60 9.56 -21.77 18.74
C ILE A 60 10.66 -20.73 18.59
N LYS A 61 11.19 -20.60 17.37
CA LYS A 61 12.19 -19.60 16.99
C LYS A 61 11.62 -18.67 15.95
N LEU A 62 11.97 -17.40 16.06
CA LEU A 62 11.55 -16.37 15.11
C LEU A 62 12.71 -16.04 14.18
N ALA A 63 12.42 -15.85 12.90
CA ALA A 63 13.42 -15.36 11.97
C ALA A 63 13.92 -13.98 12.42
N LYS A 64 15.20 -13.68 12.16
CA LYS A 64 15.80 -12.40 12.55
C LYS A 64 15.06 -11.21 11.91
N GLU A 65 14.76 -11.34 10.62
CA GLU A 65 14.02 -10.35 9.84
C GLU A 65 12.67 -10.96 9.45
N PHE A 66 11.58 -10.39 9.93
CA PHE A 66 10.21 -10.82 9.61
C PHE A 66 9.23 -9.67 9.84
N GLY A 67 8.07 -9.73 9.19
CA GLY A 67 7.00 -8.75 9.32
C GLY A 67 7.02 -7.71 8.21
N PHE A 68 6.49 -6.52 8.50
CA PHE A 68 6.39 -5.44 7.52
C PHE A 68 7.75 -4.82 7.23
N CYS A 69 8.04 -4.63 5.95
CA CYS A 69 9.14 -3.76 5.54
C CYS A 69 8.69 -2.30 5.59
N TYR A 70 9.66 -1.38 5.56
CA TYR A 70 9.39 0.06 5.57
C TYR A 70 8.38 0.52 4.49
N GLY A 71 8.45 -0.09 3.30
CA GLY A 71 7.53 0.22 2.21
C GLY A 71 6.08 -0.13 2.55
N VAL A 72 5.87 -1.28 3.20
CA VAL A 72 4.55 -1.73 3.66
C VAL A 72 4.05 -0.87 4.82
N GLU A 73 4.88 -0.59 5.82
CA GLU A 73 4.52 0.28 6.95
C GLU A 73 4.08 1.66 6.45
N ARG A 74 4.88 2.29 5.58
CA ARG A 74 4.55 3.58 4.98
C ARG A 74 3.24 3.54 4.20
N CYS A 75 3.01 2.45 3.46
CA CYS A 75 1.82 2.29 2.65
C CYS A 75 0.54 2.24 3.51
N ILE A 76 0.56 1.41 4.56
CA ILE A 76 -0.52 1.31 5.54
C ILE A 76 -0.73 2.65 6.24
N ASP A 77 0.32 3.28 6.74
CA ASP A 77 0.27 4.59 7.39
C ASP A 77 -0.44 5.64 6.52
N LEU A 78 -0.12 5.70 5.23
CA LEU A 78 -0.70 6.66 4.30
C LEU A 78 -2.18 6.38 4.02
N ALA A 79 -2.60 5.12 3.94
CA ALA A 79 -4.01 4.77 3.80
C ALA A 79 -4.82 5.19 5.04
N TYR A 80 -4.29 4.96 6.23
CA TYR A 80 -4.92 5.40 7.50
C TYR A 80 -4.95 6.92 7.61
N ALA A 81 -3.85 7.60 7.23
CA ALA A 81 -3.79 9.06 7.21
C ALA A 81 -4.80 9.65 6.23
N ALA A 82 -5.04 9.00 5.08
CA ALA A 82 -5.98 9.47 4.08
C ALA A 82 -7.41 9.54 4.63
N LEU A 83 -7.85 8.54 5.40
CA LEU A 83 -9.16 8.55 6.07
C LEU A 83 -9.30 9.74 7.03
N LYS A 84 -8.25 10.05 7.80
CA LYS A 84 -8.28 11.16 8.76
C LYS A 84 -8.20 12.54 8.09
N VAL A 85 -7.51 12.63 6.95
CA VAL A 85 -7.32 13.88 6.21
C VAL A 85 -8.53 14.20 5.33
N PHE A 86 -9.25 13.19 4.86
CA PHE A 86 -10.42 13.32 3.99
C PHE A 86 -11.66 12.65 4.60
N PRO A 87 -12.11 13.05 5.81
CA PRO A 87 -13.18 12.35 6.53
C PRO A 87 -14.53 12.37 5.79
N ASP A 88 -14.78 13.41 4.98
CA ASP A 88 -16.07 13.63 4.30
C ASP A 88 -16.05 13.20 2.83
N LYS A 89 -14.98 12.54 2.37
CA LYS A 89 -14.85 12.08 0.97
C LYS A 89 -14.83 10.56 0.88
N PRO A 90 -15.40 9.98 -0.18
CA PRO A 90 -15.18 8.57 -0.43
C PRO A 90 -13.71 8.33 -0.79
N LEU A 91 -13.10 7.34 -0.12
CA LEU A 91 -11.77 6.85 -0.46
C LEU A 91 -11.90 5.53 -1.19
N TYR A 92 -11.20 5.44 -2.31
CA TYR A 92 -11.10 4.25 -3.12
C TYR A 92 -9.66 3.75 -3.14
N ILE A 93 -9.48 2.46 -3.43
CA ILE A 93 -8.17 1.86 -3.65
C ILE A 93 -8.16 1.03 -4.93
N LEU A 94 -7.07 1.13 -5.68
CA LEU A 94 -6.79 0.24 -6.81
C LEU A 94 -6.27 -1.09 -6.28
N GLY A 95 -7.00 -2.18 -6.53
CA GLY A 95 -6.59 -3.51 -6.09
C GLY A 95 -6.43 -3.61 -4.58
N GLU A 96 -5.52 -4.48 -4.17
CA GLU A 96 -5.13 -4.65 -2.77
C GLU A 96 -4.12 -3.58 -2.35
N ILE A 97 -4.11 -3.17 -1.08
CA ILE A 97 -3.06 -2.26 -0.58
C ILE A 97 -1.67 -2.93 -0.60
N ILE A 98 -1.67 -4.22 -0.25
CA ILE A 98 -0.56 -5.20 -0.27
C ILE A 98 -1.17 -6.61 -0.40
N HIS A 99 -0.41 -7.63 -0.80
CA HIS A 99 -0.89 -9.03 -0.83
C HIS A 99 -0.98 -9.67 0.56
N ASN A 100 -1.84 -9.13 1.41
CA ASN A 100 -2.19 -9.66 2.73
C ASN A 100 -3.71 -9.53 2.95
N PRO A 101 -4.47 -10.64 2.95
CA PRO A 101 -5.92 -10.59 3.09
C PRO A 101 -6.40 -9.87 4.35
N GLU A 102 -5.75 -10.10 5.49
CA GLU A 102 -6.13 -9.50 6.79
C GLU A 102 -5.96 -7.98 6.76
N VAL A 103 -4.87 -7.47 6.19
CA VAL A 103 -4.66 -6.03 6.03
C VAL A 103 -5.72 -5.42 5.10
N ASN A 104 -6.09 -6.10 4.02
CA ASN A 104 -7.12 -5.61 3.10
C ASN A 104 -8.52 -5.64 3.73
N ASP A 105 -8.83 -6.67 4.51
CA ASP A 105 -10.07 -6.74 5.28
C ASP A 105 -10.16 -5.57 6.27
N GLN A 106 -9.09 -5.26 7.01
CA GLN A 106 -9.05 -4.10 7.90
C GLN A 106 -9.24 -2.78 7.14
N ILE A 107 -8.58 -2.61 5.99
CA ILE A 107 -8.72 -1.41 5.12
C ILE A 107 -10.18 -1.25 4.65
N ARG A 108 -10.82 -2.34 4.25
CA ARG A 108 -12.24 -2.36 3.87
C ARG A 108 -13.14 -2.00 5.05
N ASP A 109 -12.89 -2.58 6.23
CA ASP A 109 -13.70 -2.38 7.43
C ASP A 109 -13.61 -0.94 7.96
N MET A 110 -12.50 -0.23 7.65
CA MET A 110 -12.39 1.22 7.87
C MET A 110 -13.16 2.07 6.85
N GLY A 111 -13.76 1.47 5.82
CA GLY A 111 -14.60 2.15 4.82
C GLY A 111 -13.91 2.49 3.50
N ILE A 112 -12.67 2.05 3.27
CA ILE A 112 -11.99 2.24 1.97
C ILE A 112 -12.58 1.26 0.95
N ARG A 113 -12.97 1.79 -0.21
CA ARG A 113 -13.71 1.09 -1.26
C ARG A 113 -12.79 0.53 -2.34
N PHE A 114 -12.93 -0.75 -2.67
CA PHE A 114 -12.07 -1.41 -3.65
C PHE A 114 -12.62 -1.23 -5.08
N LEU A 115 -11.74 -0.89 -6.02
CA LEU A 115 -12.07 -0.70 -7.44
C LEU A 115 -11.84 -1.95 -8.30
N SER A 116 -11.25 -3.00 -7.73
CA SER A 116 -10.97 -4.26 -8.39
C SER A 116 -10.90 -5.42 -7.39
N GLY A 117 -10.78 -6.64 -7.91
CA GLY A 117 -10.71 -7.85 -7.08
C GLY A 117 -12.07 -8.34 -6.57
N PRO A 118 -12.09 -9.34 -5.67
CA PRO A 118 -13.31 -10.00 -5.22
C PRO A 118 -14.22 -9.11 -4.36
N ASN A 119 -13.65 -8.09 -3.70
CA ASN A 119 -14.37 -7.16 -2.83
C ASN A 119 -14.70 -5.83 -3.53
N LYS A 120 -14.66 -5.80 -4.88
CA LYS A 120 -14.92 -4.61 -5.67
C LYS A 120 -16.34 -4.08 -5.40
N VAL A 121 -16.44 -2.76 -5.23
CA VAL A 121 -17.73 -2.07 -5.02
C VAL A 121 -18.05 -1.01 -6.07
N ALA A 122 -17.08 -0.60 -6.88
CA ALA A 122 -17.24 0.37 -7.95
C ALA A 122 -16.21 0.13 -9.07
N ASP A 123 -16.50 0.61 -10.27
CA ASP A 123 -15.54 0.73 -11.37
C ASP A 123 -14.84 2.09 -11.35
N ILE A 124 -13.68 2.16 -12.02
CA ILE A 124 -13.01 3.45 -12.26
C ILE A 124 -13.95 4.43 -13.00
N ASP A 125 -14.83 3.90 -13.85
CA ASP A 125 -15.77 4.71 -14.63
C ASP A 125 -16.87 5.35 -13.76
N ASP A 126 -17.15 4.79 -12.58
CA ASP A 126 -18.15 5.29 -11.63
C ASP A 126 -17.62 6.42 -10.73
N LEU A 127 -16.32 6.71 -10.77
CA LEU A 127 -15.69 7.74 -9.92
C LEU A 127 -16.05 9.16 -10.37
N ASP A 128 -16.25 10.05 -9.41
CA ASP A 128 -16.52 11.47 -9.62
C ASP A 128 -15.25 12.33 -9.56
N GLU A 129 -15.37 13.58 -10.01
CA GLU A 129 -14.30 14.57 -9.89
C GLU A 129 -13.98 14.79 -8.41
N ASN A 130 -12.68 14.87 -8.07
CA ASN A 130 -12.16 15.04 -6.72
C ASN A 130 -12.34 13.86 -5.74
N ASP A 131 -12.83 12.71 -6.21
CA ASP A 131 -12.72 11.43 -5.47
C ASP A 131 -11.26 11.10 -5.17
N ILE A 132 -11.01 10.50 -4.01
CA ILE A 132 -9.66 10.16 -3.55
C ILE A 132 -9.37 8.70 -3.89
N VAL A 133 -8.32 8.46 -4.69
CA VAL A 133 -7.89 7.12 -5.06
C VAL A 133 -6.50 6.84 -4.50
N ILE A 134 -6.41 5.80 -3.68
CA ILE A 134 -5.17 5.24 -3.15
C ILE A 134 -4.55 4.35 -4.23
N ILE A 135 -3.30 4.66 -4.58
CA ILE A 135 -2.48 3.80 -5.42
C ILE A 135 -1.69 2.90 -4.47
N PRO A 136 -1.72 1.57 -4.64
CA PRO A 136 -1.15 0.60 -3.69
C PRO A 136 0.39 0.57 -3.69
N ALA A 137 0.98 -0.22 -2.78
CA ALA A 137 2.44 -0.24 -2.56
C ALA A 137 3.26 -0.63 -3.81
N PHE A 138 2.71 -1.48 -4.67
CA PHE A 138 3.32 -1.95 -5.92
C PHE A 138 3.08 -0.99 -7.11
N GLY A 139 2.28 0.06 -6.91
CA GLY A 139 1.97 1.04 -7.93
C GLY A 139 0.81 0.65 -8.84
N THR A 140 0.71 1.34 -9.98
CA THR A 140 -0.29 1.07 -11.01
C THR A 140 0.28 1.37 -12.39
N GLU A 141 -0.34 0.81 -13.43
CA GLU A 141 0.01 1.10 -14.82
C GLU A 141 -0.25 2.58 -15.18
N VAL A 142 0.60 3.15 -16.04
CA VAL A 142 0.51 4.56 -16.47
C VAL A 142 -0.87 4.88 -17.05
N ALA A 143 -1.43 4.01 -17.87
CA ALA A 143 -2.74 4.22 -18.50
C ALA A 143 -3.89 4.32 -17.48
N ILE A 144 -3.84 3.54 -16.39
CA ILE A 144 -4.83 3.61 -15.30
C ILE A 144 -4.71 4.95 -14.58
N LEU A 145 -3.48 5.37 -14.29
CA LEU A 145 -3.23 6.67 -13.66
C LEU A 145 -3.71 7.84 -14.53
N GLU A 146 -3.52 7.77 -15.84
CA GLU A 146 -4.02 8.76 -16.80
C GLU A 146 -5.54 8.78 -16.86
N LYS A 147 -6.20 7.61 -16.88
CA LYS A 147 -7.66 7.49 -16.84
C LYS A 147 -8.23 8.22 -15.62
N LEU A 148 -7.65 8.00 -14.44
CA LEU A 148 -8.09 8.67 -13.21
C LEU A 148 -7.80 10.18 -13.23
N LYS A 149 -6.67 10.61 -13.80
CA LYS A 149 -6.35 12.04 -13.94
C LYS A 149 -7.35 12.75 -14.85
N ASN A 150 -7.73 12.10 -15.96
CA ASN A 150 -8.70 12.64 -16.91
C ASN A 150 -10.11 12.76 -16.31
N LYS A 151 -10.43 11.94 -15.30
CA LYS A 151 -11.65 12.08 -14.48
C LYS A 151 -11.56 13.18 -13.42
N GLY A 152 -10.37 13.75 -13.19
CA GLY A 152 -10.16 14.75 -12.13
C GLY A 152 -10.11 14.16 -10.71
N CYS A 153 -9.83 12.85 -10.57
CA CYS A 153 -9.62 12.23 -9.27
C CYS A 153 -8.32 12.76 -8.62
N GLN A 154 -8.27 12.74 -7.29
CA GLN A 154 -7.08 13.03 -6.50
C GLN A 154 -6.42 11.72 -6.06
N PHE A 155 -5.11 11.75 -5.81
CA PHE A 155 -4.32 10.55 -5.55
C PHE A 155 -3.64 10.58 -4.19
N VAL A 156 -3.68 9.44 -3.52
CA VAL A 156 -2.77 9.10 -2.42
C VAL A 156 -1.82 8.02 -2.94
N ASP A 157 -0.64 8.43 -3.38
CA ASP A 157 0.35 7.51 -3.93
C ASP A 157 1.16 6.85 -2.81
N THR A 158 0.83 5.60 -2.53
CA THR A 158 1.50 4.78 -1.51
C THR A 158 2.61 3.89 -2.07
N THR A 159 2.92 4.01 -3.37
CA THR A 159 3.95 3.22 -4.03
C THR A 159 5.25 3.25 -3.22
N CYS A 160 5.86 2.07 -3.05
CA CYS A 160 7.10 1.90 -2.32
C CYS A 160 8.24 2.69 -2.99
N GLY A 161 9.10 3.33 -2.18
CA GLY A 161 10.23 4.10 -2.68
C GLY A 161 11.20 3.26 -3.53
N ASP A 162 11.36 1.98 -3.20
CA ASP A 162 12.20 1.05 -3.95
C ASP A 162 11.62 0.77 -5.34
N VAL A 163 10.30 0.57 -5.44
CA VAL A 163 9.58 0.42 -6.73
C VAL A 163 9.73 1.69 -7.57
N MET A 164 9.51 2.86 -6.98
CA MET A 164 9.70 4.13 -7.67
C MET A 164 11.14 4.33 -8.16
N SER A 165 12.14 3.79 -7.43
CA SER A 165 13.54 3.84 -7.84
C SER A 165 13.79 3.04 -9.12
N VAL A 166 13.12 1.88 -9.28
CA VAL A 166 13.16 1.07 -10.50
C VAL A 166 12.53 1.83 -11.65
N TRP A 167 11.34 2.42 -11.44
CA TRP A 167 10.67 3.24 -12.46
C TRP A 167 11.51 4.44 -12.90
N LYS A 168 12.28 5.05 -11.99
CA LYS A 168 13.20 6.13 -12.34
C LYS A 168 14.31 5.66 -13.29
N ARG A 169 14.88 4.46 -13.06
CA ARG A 169 15.92 3.87 -13.91
C ARG A 169 15.35 3.51 -15.29
N VAL A 170 14.22 2.80 -15.32
CA VAL A 170 13.55 2.38 -16.56
C VAL A 170 13.21 3.58 -17.46
N ARG A 171 12.66 4.66 -16.89
CA ARG A 171 12.42 5.91 -17.64
C ARG A 171 13.69 6.62 -18.07
N GLY A 172 14.80 6.43 -17.35
CA GLY A 172 16.12 6.92 -17.76
C GLY A 172 16.60 6.20 -19.01
N TYR A 173 16.57 4.86 -18.99
CA TYR A 173 16.97 4.03 -20.12
C TYR A 173 16.14 4.28 -21.38
N ALA A 174 14.82 4.49 -21.24
CA ALA A 174 13.98 4.86 -22.37
C ALA A 174 14.45 6.16 -23.06
N LYS A 175 14.87 7.17 -22.28
CA LYS A 175 15.41 8.44 -22.84
C LYS A 175 16.77 8.26 -23.51
N GLU A 176 17.51 7.23 -23.12
CA GLU A 176 18.81 6.87 -23.68
C GLU A 176 18.66 5.88 -24.85
N GLU A 177 17.42 5.60 -25.30
CA GLU A 177 17.11 4.63 -26.36
C GLU A 177 17.65 3.21 -26.06
N VAL A 178 17.69 2.86 -24.77
CA VAL A 178 18.15 1.55 -24.29
C VAL A 178 16.97 0.63 -23.98
N THR A 179 16.99 -0.56 -24.57
CA THR A 179 16.02 -1.62 -24.26
C THR A 179 16.16 -2.09 -22.82
N SER A 180 15.08 -1.96 -22.03
CA SER A 180 15.00 -2.50 -20.67
C SER A 180 14.50 -3.95 -20.68
N ILE A 181 15.20 -4.85 -19.99
CA ILE A 181 14.73 -6.22 -19.74
C ILE A 181 14.26 -6.29 -18.28
N ILE A 182 12.97 -6.55 -18.07
CA ILE A 182 12.36 -6.67 -16.74
C ILE A 182 12.20 -8.15 -16.41
N HIS A 183 12.85 -8.59 -15.33
CA HIS A 183 12.72 -9.95 -14.82
C HIS A 183 11.72 -9.98 -13.65
N GLY A 184 10.59 -10.66 -13.86
CA GLY A 184 9.52 -10.79 -12.88
C GLY A 184 8.41 -11.70 -13.40
N LYS A 185 7.34 -11.87 -12.61
CA LYS A 185 6.14 -12.58 -13.05
C LYS A 185 5.32 -11.65 -13.93
N ALA A 186 5.05 -12.06 -15.18
CA ALA A 186 4.47 -11.19 -16.20
C ALA A 186 3.09 -10.61 -15.81
N ASP A 187 2.32 -11.34 -15.02
CA ASP A 187 0.99 -10.99 -14.55
C ASP A 187 0.98 -10.16 -13.25
N HIS A 188 2.10 -10.15 -12.51
CA HIS A 188 2.20 -9.44 -11.24
C HIS A 188 2.10 -7.93 -11.42
N GLU A 189 1.35 -7.28 -10.53
CA GLU A 189 0.95 -5.87 -10.64
C GLU A 189 2.16 -4.94 -10.68
N GLU A 190 3.17 -5.19 -9.84
CA GLU A 190 4.44 -4.43 -9.86
C GLU A 190 5.18 -4.56 -11.21
N THR A 191 5.15 -5.75 -11.82
CA THR A 191 5.80 -5.99 -13.11
C THR A 191 5.07 -5.25 -14.23
N ARG A 192 3.73 -5.31 -14.26
CA ARG A 192 2.93 -4.56 -15.23
C ARG A 192 3.08 -3.05 -15.05
N ALA A 193 3.03 -2.56 -13.81
CA ALA A 193 3.26 -1.15 -13.50
C ALA A 193 4.65 -0.70 -13.97
N THR A 194 5.70 -1.48 -13.69
CA THR A 194 7.06 -1.17 -14.13
C THR A 194 7.21 -1.20 -15.65
N LEU A 195 6.63 -2.18 -16.33
CA LEU A 195 6.63 -2.28 -17.78
C LEU A 195 5.96 -1.06 -18.43
N SER A 196 4.84 -0.60 -17.88
CA SER A 196 4.13 0.57 -18.41
C SER A 196 4.94 1.88 -18.34
N GLN A 197 6.00 1.92 -17.51
CA GLN A 197 6.93 3.06 -17.42
C GLN A 197 8.04 3.01 -18.48
N ALA A 198 8.24 1.87 -19.13
CA ALA A 198 9.26 1.62 -20.15
C ALA A 198 8.79 2.08 -21.54
N THR A 199 8.37 3.34 -21.68
CA THR A 199 7.93 3.92 -22.95
C THR A 199 9.16 4.32 -23.77
N ALA A 200 9.72 3.38 -24.53
CA ALA A 200 10.65 3.67 -25.62
C ALA A 200 9.88 4.15 -26.86
#